data_AF-A0A7Y4X9N2-F1
#
_entry.id   AF-A0A7Y4X9N2-F1
#
_cell.length_a   1.000
_cell.length_b   1.000
_cell.length_c   1.000
_cell.angle_alpha   90.00
_cell.angle_beta   90.00
_cell.angle_gamma   90.00
#
_symmetry.space_group_name_H-M   'P 1'
#
loop_
_entity.id
_entity.type
_entity.pdbx_description
1 polymer ?
#
loop_
_entity_poly.entity_id
_entity_poly.type
_entity_poly.pdbx_seq_one_letter_code
_entity_poly.pdbx_strand_id
1 'polypeptide(L)'
;MTPFNAAVGKKPGTLGMRTRNQNDRVIISNVIAGTPAYEAGLNANDELLALNGRKVDATSIEARLNEIREGQRVTLSVFRRERLMTFEVTAVTKPFDAYAMTPLKDATAAQKALLKDWAREGMK
;
A
#
# COMPACT_ATOMS: atom_id res chain seq x y z
N MET A 1 2.68 -1.91 -29.33
CA MET A 1 3.41 -2.15 -28.08
C MET A 1 3.97 -0.82 -27.61
N THR A 2 3.16 -0.04 -26.89
CA THR A 2 3.52 1.33 -26.48
C THR A 2 4.49 1.25 -25.31
N PRO A 3 5.60 2.00 -25.28
CA PRO A 3 6.44 2.02 -24.09
C PRO A 3 5.66 2.66 -22.95
N PHE A 4 5.38 1.88 -21.89
CA PHE A 4 4.83 2.37 -20.63
C PHE A 4 5.91 3.20 -19.93
N ASN A 5 6.16 4.40 -20.43
CA ASN A 5 6.96 5.41 -19.75
C ASN A 5 5.99 6.42 -19.14
N ALA A 6 5.21 5.97 -18.15
CA ALA A 6 4.52 6.90 -17.26
C ALA A 6 5.61 7.60 -16.44
N ALA A 7 5.70 8.92 -16.53
CA ALA A 7 6.68 9.69 -15.79
C ALA A 7 6.51 9.43 -14.29
N VAL A 8 7.61 9.13 -13.60
CA VAL A 8 7.60 8.93 -12.14
C VAL A 8 7.23 10.26 -11.48
N GLY A 9 6.14 10.25 -10.72
CA GLY A 9 5.61 11.40 -9.99
C GLY A 9 6.42 11.70 -8.72
N LYS A 10 6.15 12.87 -8.11
CA LYS A 10 6.79 13.24 -6.82
C LYS A 10 6.06 12.68 -5.59
N LYS A 11 4.81 12.22 -5.76
CA LYS A 11 3.98 11.73 -4.66
C LYS A 11 4.45 10.34 -4.20
N PRO A 12 4.28 10.00 -2.90
CA PRO A 12 4.51 8.64 -2.43
C PRO A 12 3.65 7.63 -3.21
N GLY A 13 4.30 6.57 -3.68
CA GLY A 13 3.65 5.48 -4.38
C GLY A 13 3.24 4.35 -3.42
N THR A 14 2.25 3.57 -3.83
CA THR A 14 1.89 2.31 -3.20
C THR A 14 1.79 1.20 -4.25
N LEU A 15 2.11 -0.01 -3.83
CA LEU A 15 1.89 -1.22 -4.61
C LEU A 15 0.55 -1.89 -4.28
N GLY A 16 -0.11 -1.51 -3.18
CA GLY A 16 -1.39 -2.10 -2.77
C GLY A 16 -1.28 -3.44 -2.05
N MET A 17 -0.17 -3.65 -1.32
CA MET A 17 0.02 -4.80 -0.45
C MET A 17 0.48 -4.36 0.93
N ARG A 18 0.26 -5.23 1.92
CA ARG A 18 0.79 -5.11 3.28
C ARG A 18 1.76 -6.25 3.53
N THR A 19 2.77 -5.99 4.35
CA THR A 19 3.73 -6.99 4.79
C THR A 19 3.63 -7.21 6.30
N ARG A 20 4.20 -8.30 6.77
CA ARG A 20 4.41 -8.60 8.19
C ARG A 20 5.74 -9.33 8.33
N ASN A 21 6.42 -9.09 9.44
CA ASN A 21 7.65 -9.79 9.77
C ASN A 21 7.35 -11.13 10.44
N GLN A 22 8.02 -12.19 10.02
CA GLN A 22 7.92 -13.53 10.59
C GLN A 22 9.30 -14.20 10.59
N ASN A 23 9.95 -14.28 11.76
CA ASN A 23 11.28 -14.87 11.94
C ASN A 23 12.31 -14.32 10.92
N ASP A 24 12.50 -13.00 10.91
CA ASP A 24 13.33 -12.23 9.95
C ASP A 24 12.92 -12.26 8.48
N ARG A 25 11.87 -13.02 8.13
CA ARG A 25 11.30 -13.05 6.79
C ARG A 25 10.22 -11.98 6.65
N VAL A 26 10.10 -11.41 5.45
CA VAL A 26 9.05 -10.46 5.10
C VAL A 26 7.95 -11.21 4.36
N ILE A 27 6.79 -11.35 4.98
CA ILE A 27 5.65 -12.06 4.39
C ILE A 27 4.63 -11.05 3.90
N ILE A 28 4.13 -11.22 2.68
CA ILE A 28 2.98 -10.46 2.19
C ILE A 28 1.76 -10.90 2.99
N SER A 29 1.25 -10.02 3.84
CA SER A 29 0.14 -10.31 4.74
C SER A 29 -1.21 -10.08 4.08
N ASN A 30 -1.30 -9.14 3.14
CA ASN A 30 -2.52 -8.83 2.40
C ASN A 30 -2.16 -8.25 1.03
N VAL A 31 -2.96 -8.59 0.03
CA VAL A 31 -2.94 -7.97 -1.30
C VAL A 31 -4.34 -7.42 -1.56
N ILE A 32 -4.44 -6.12 -1.79
CA ILE A 32 -5.71 -5.41 -1.86
C ILE A 32 -6.27 -5.56 -3.28
N ALA A 33 -7.49 -6.05 -3.42
CA ALA A 33 -8.13 -6.22 -4.72
C ALA A 33 -8.21 -4.90 -5.52
N GLY A 34 -8.01 -4.97 -6.83
CA GLY A 34 -8.02 -3.81 -7.72
C GLY A 34 -6.81 -2.88 -7.58
N THR A 35 -5.74 -3.32 -6.91
CA THR A 35 -4.48 -2.57 -6.80
C THR A 35 -3.38 -3.17 -7.70
N PRO A 36 -2.30 -2.45 -7.98
CA PRO A 36 -1.23 -2.95 -8.86
C PRO A 36 -0.63 -4.29 -8.44
N ALA A 37 -0.44 -4.54 -7.13
CA ALA A 37 0.05 -5.83 -6.65
C ALA A 37 -0.92 -6.97 -6.95
N TYR A 38 -2.23 -6.71 -6.82
CA TYR A 38 -3.26 -7.69 -7.15
C TYR A 38 -3.29 -8.00 -8.64
N GLU A 39 -3.30 -6.97 -9.49
CA GLU A 39 -3.30 -7.13 -10.96
C GLU A 39 -2.05 -7.84 -11.47
N ALA A 40 -0.91 -7.66 -10.79
CA ALA A 40 0.32 -8.39 -11.10
C ALA A 40 0.30 -9.86 -10.64
N GLY A 41 -0.67 -10.28 -9.82
CA GLY A 41 -0.79 -11.66 -9.34
C GLY A 41 0.06 -11.99 -8.10
N LEU A 42 0.43 -10.99 -7.31
CA LEU A 42 0.99 -11.21 -5.97
C LEU A 42 -0.07 -11.79 -5.05
N ASN A 43 0.33 -12.68 -4.15
CA ASN A 43 -0.57 -13.35 -3.22
C ASN A 43 -0.17 -13.09 -1.77
N ALA A 44 -1.16 -13.13 -0.88
CA ALA A 44 -0.89 -13.29 0.53
C ALA A 44 -0.12 -14.60 0.78
N ASN A 45 0.77 -14.55 1.78
CA ASN A 45 1.72 -15.60 2.15
C ASN A 45 2.89 -15.83 1.17
N ASP A 46 3.03 -15.01 0.13
CA ASP A 46 4.30 -14.93 -0.58
C ASP A 46 5.37 -14.34 0.35
N GLU A 47 6.56 -14.91 0.34
CA GLU A 47 7.72 -14.33 1.03
C GLU A 47 8.42 -13.35 0.10
N LEU A 48 8.52 -12.09 0.51
CA LEU A 48 9.23 -11.06 -0.23
C LEU A 48 10.73 -11.12 0.09
N LEU A 49 11.53 -11.35 -0.96
CA LEU A 49 12.98 -11.50 -0.86
C LEU A 49 13.71 -10.21 -1.26
N ALA A 50 13.21 -9.53 -2.29
CA ALA A 50 13.86 -8.35 -2.84
C ALA A 50 12.87 -7.37 -3.48
N LEU A 51 13.23 -6.09 -3.43
CA LEU A 51 12.62 -5.00 -4.17
C LEU A 51 13.70 -4.36 -5.06
N ASN A 52 13.44 -4.26 -6.36
CA ASN A 52 14.37 -3.71 -7.36
C ASN A 52 15.77 -4.35 -7.29
N GLY A 53 15.82 -5.68 -7.16
CA GLY A 53 17.06 -6.45 -7.06
C GLY A 53 17.82 -6.27 -5.73
N ARG A 54 17.28 -5.50 -4.77
CA ARG A 54 17.89 -5.33 -3.45
C ARG A 54 17.16 -6.18 -2.42
N LYS A 55 17.92 -6.99 -1.68
CA LYS A 55 17.39 -7.83 -0.60
C LYS A 55 16.60 -6.99 0.41
N VAL A 56 15.48 -7.54 0.86
CA VAL A 56 14.68 -6.99 1.96
C VAL A 56 14.66 -7.95 3.13
N ASP A 57 14.47 -7.39 4.31
CA ASP A 57 14.27 -8.07 5.57
C ASP A 57 13.36 -7.20 6.47
N ALA A 58 13.11 -7.67 7.68
CA ALA A 58 12.27 -7.00 8.67
C ALA A 58 12.69 -5.56 8.98
N THR A 59 13.97 -5.23 8.83
CA THR A 59 14.52 -3.91 9.16
C THR A 59 14.54 -2.94 7.98
N SER A 60 14.63 -3.47 6.76
CA SER A 60 14.78 -2.67 5.54
C SER A 60 13.49 -2.50 4.73
N ILE A 61 12.50 -3.38 4.91
CA ILE A 61 11.30 -3.37 4.06
C ILE A 61 10.53 -2.05 4.11
N GLU A 62 10.31 -1.50 5.31
CA GLU A 62 9.51 -0.29 5.46
C GLU A 62 10.16 0.92 4.80
N ALA A 63 11.47 1.12 5.03
CA ALA A 63 12.25 2.18 4.39
C ALA A 63 12.18 2.07 2.86
N ARG A 64 12.33 0.86 2.31
CA ARG A 64 12.27 0.63 0.86
C ARG A 64 10.88 0.91 0.28
N LEU A 65 9.81 0.54 0.97
CA LEU A 65 8.44 0.85 0.51
C LEU A 65 8.20 2.38 0.52
N ASN A 66 8.75 3.10 1.50
CA ASN A 66 8.63 4.56 1.60
C ASN A 66 9.43 5.33 0.52
N GLU A 67 10.42 4.69 -0.10
CA GLU A 67 11.16 5.24 -1.25
C GLU A 67 10.35 5.20 -2.55
N ILE A 68 9.31 4.36 -2.63
CA ILE A 68 8.52 4.19 -3.85
C ILE A 68 7.76 5.48 -4.18
N ARG A 69 7.75 5.83 -5.46
CA ARG A 69 7.03 6.99 -6.00
C ARG A 69 5.92 6.57 -6.95
N GLU A 70 4.90 7.41 -7.06
CA GLU A 70 3.84 7.25 -8.06
C GLU A 70 4.44 7.03 -9.46
N GLY A 71 3.89 6.09 -10.22
CA GLY A 71 4.34 5.74 -11.58
C GLY A 71 5.64 4.94 -11.63
N GLN A 72 6.34 4.75 -10.51
CA GLN A 72 7.58 3.96 -10.47
C GLN A 72 7.29 2.48 -10.74
N ARG A 73 8.00 1.89 -11.71
CA ARG A 73 8.03 0.43 -11.89
C ARG A 73 8.92 -0.18 -10.82
N VAL A 74 8.37 -1.16 -10.09
CA VAL A 74 9.05 -1.88 -9.02
C VAL A 74 9.06 -3.36 -9.37
N THR A 75 10.24 -3.98 -9.32
CA THR A 75 10.40 -5.42 -9.49
C THR A 75 10.43 -6.09 -8.13
N LEU A 76 9.58 -7.08 -7.92
CA LEU A 76 9.51 -7.86 -6.69
C LEU A 76 9.98 -9.28 -6.95
N SER A 77 10.90 -9.76 -6.13
CA SER A 77 11.27 -11.18 -6.10
C SER A 77 10.65 -11.82 -4.87
N VAL A 78 9.85 -12.85 -5.07
CA VAL A 78 9.15 -13.54 -3.98
C VAL A 78 9.35 -15.04 -4.05
N PHE A 79 9.33 -15.72 -2.90
CA PHE A 79 9.08 -17.15 -2.84
C PHE A 79 7.58 -17.40 -2.65
N ARG A 80 7.01 -18.16 -3.59
CA ARG A 80 5.69 -18.76 -3.43
C ARG A 80 5.89 -20.25 -3.20
N ARG A 81 5.77 -20.66 -1.94
CA ARG A 81 6.26 -21.98 -1.48
C ARG A 81 7.77 -22.07 -1.83
N GLU A 82 8.19 -23.08 -2.58
CA GLU A 82 9.59 -23.29 -2.96
C GLU A 82 9.94 -22.72 -4.35
N ARG A 83 9.08 -21.89 -4.95
CA ARG A 83 9.31 -21.34 -6.29
C ARG A 83 9.60 -19.85 -6.24
N LEU A 84 10.75 -19.47 -6.79
CA LEU A 84 11.10 -18.08 -7.01
C LEU A 84 10.21 -17.52 -8.14
N MET A 85 9.54 -16.42 -7.85
CA MET A 85 8.71 -15.69 -8.80
C MET A 85 9.16 -14.22 -8.85
N THR A 86 9.00 -13.62 -10.01
CA THR A 86 9.32 -12.20 -10.24
C THR A 86 8.09 -11.50 -10.78
N PHE A 87 7.75 -10.37 -10.17
CA PHE A 87 6.60 -9.56 -10.52
C PHE A 87 7.05 -8.13 -10.82
N GLU A 88 6.54 -7.54 -11.90
CA GLU A 88 6.70 -6.13 -12.19
C GLU A 88 5.41 -5.38 -11.86
N VAL A 89 5.51 -4.39 -10.99
CA VAL A 89 4.37 -3.63 -10.49
C VAL A 89 4.63 -2.14 -10.67
N THR A 90 3.70 -1.43 -11.32
CA THR A 90 3.76 0.03 -11.40
C THR A 90 3.01 0.64 -10.22
N ALA A 91 3.72 1.39 -9.38
CA ALA A 91 3.15 2.04 -8.22
C ALA A 91 2.14 3.10 -8.61
N VAL A 92 1.05 3.21 -7.85
CA VAL A 92 0.04 4.26 -7.97
C VAL A 92 0.15 5.23 -6.79
N THR A 93 -0.40 6.44 -6.88
CA THR A 93 -0.53 7.31 -5.71
C THR A 93 -1.24 6.57 -4.59
N LYS A 94 -0.71 6.63 -3.37
CA LYS A 94 -1.30 6.03 -2.16
C LYS A 94 -2.73 6.59 -1.92
N PRO A 95 -3.82 5.84 -2.18
CA PRO A 95 -5.18 6.36 -2.05
C PRO A 95 -5.80 6.16 -0.65
N PHE A 96 -5.25 5.27 0.18
CA PHE A 96 -6.08 4.50 1.12
C PHE A 96 -6.02 4.85 2.61
N ASP A 97 -5.26 5.85 3.06
CA ASP A 97 -4.95 5.95 4.50
C ASP A 97 -5.54 7.15 5.25
N ALA A 98 -6.30 8.05 4.60
CA ALA A 98 -6.85 9.19 5.33
C ALA A 98 -8.18 9.68 4.77
N TYR A 99 -9.27 9.22 5.38
CA TYR A 99 -10.51 9.98 5.37
C TYR A 99 -10.50 10.89 6.60
N ALA A 100 -10.37 12.20 6.37
CA ALA A 100 -10.60 13.19 7.41
C ALA A 100 -12.08 13.55 7.42
N MET A 101 -12.77 13.27 8.51
CA MET A 101 -14.11 13.82 8.74
C MET A 101 -13.95 15.24 9.26
N THR A 102 -14.25 16.23 8.43
CA THR A 102 -14.30 17.65 8.83
C THR A 102 -15.74 18.10 8.99
N PRO A 103 -16.10 18.75 10.12
CA PRO A 103 -17.41 19.38 10.24
C PRO A 103 -17.63 20.39 9.11
N LEU A 104 -18.84 20.41 8.55
CA LEU A 104 -19.23 21.42 7.56
C LEU A 104 -19.02 22.82 8.16
N LYS A 105 -18.31 23.70 7.42
CA LYS A 105 -17.99 25.06 7.89
C LYS A 105 -19.25 25.85 8.28
N ASP A 106 -20.32 25.68 7.50
CA ASP A 106 -21.60 26.34 7.70
C ASP A 106 -22.67 25.38 8.26
N ALA A 107 -22.27 24.51 9.19
CA ALA A 107 -23.21 23.62 9.86
C ALA A 107 -24.27 24.42 10.64
N THR A 108 -25.54 24.11 10.38
CA THR A 108 -26.69 24.62 11.14
C THR A 108 -26.61 24.19 12.61
N ALA A 109 -27.35 24.88 13.49
CA ALA A 109 -27.43 24.53 14.90
C ALA A 109 -27.89 23.07 15.10
N ALA A 110 -28.84 22.60 14.30
CA ALA A 110 -29.32 21.22 14.30
C ALA A 110 -28.23 20.22 13.88
N GLN A 111 -27.44 20.53 12.85
CA GLN A 111 -26.32 19.67 12.40
C GLN A 111 -25.18 19.61 13.43
N LYS A 112 -24.91 20.71 14.14
CA LYS A 112 -23.92 20.75 15.24
C LYS A 112 -24.39 19.93 16.45
N ALA A 113 -25.68 20.00 16.79
CA ALA A 113 -26.28 19.18 17.85
C ALA A 113 -26.20 17.69 17.50
N LEU A 114 -26.60 17.33 16.27
CA LEU A 114 -26.53 15.95 15.77
C LEU A 114 -25.10 15.39 15.81
N LEU A 115 -24.10 16.17 15.38
CA LEU A 115 -22.69 15.76 15.46
C LEU A 115 -22.23 15.56 16.91
N LYS A 116 -22.63 16.45 17.83
CA LYS A 116 -22.27 16.37 19.25
C LYS A 116 -22.86 15.12 19.91
N ASP A 117 -24.10 14.78 19.57
CA ASP A 117 -24.78 13.61 20.11
C ASP A 117 -24.18 12.32 19.53
N TRP A 118 -23.93 12.29 18.22
CA TRP A 118 -23.32 11.14 17.54
C TRP A 118 -21.86 10.88 17.94
N ALA A 119 -21.03 11.93 18.06
CA ALA A 119 -19.62 11.81 18.43
C ALA A 119 -19.39 11.42 19.90
N ARG A 120 -20.40 11.57 20.77
CA ARG A 120 -20.37 11.07 22.15
C ARG A 120 -20.55 9.55 22.23
N GLU A 121 -21.19 8.94 21.22
CA GLU A 121 -21.61 7.54 21.25
C GLU A 121 -20.63 6.59 20.52
N GLY A 122 -19.74 7.13 19.68
CA GLY A 122 -18.84 6.35 18.81
C GLY A 122 -17.34 6.35 19.14
N MET A 123 -16.89 6.96 20.24
CA MET A 123 -15.48 6.96 20.67
C MET A 123 -15.26 6.23 22.00
N LYS A 124 -15.50 4.91 22.01
CA LYS A 124 -14.97 3.97 23.01
C LYS A 124 -14.21 2.86 22.32
#